data_AF-U1F9R0-F1
#
_entry.id   AF-U1F9R0-F1
#
_cell.length_a   1.000
_cell.length_b   1.000
_cell.length_c   1.000
_cell.angle_alpha   90.00
_cell.angle_beta   90.00
_cell.angle_gamma   90.00
#
_symmetry.space_group_name_H-M   'P 1'
#
loop_
_entity.id
_entity.type
_entity.pdbx_description
1 polymer ?
#
loop_
_entity_poly.entity_id
_entity_poly.type
_entity_poly.pdbx_seq_one_letter_code
_entity_poly.pdbx_strand_id
1 'polypeptide(L)' 'MTDDVTKLTSLSFSYDFSPNETALIAHFFRDHEESIPSGLERFVHAVEKAVYNSISIGDAERFYS' A
#
# COMPACT_ATOMS: atom_id res chain seq x y z
N MET A 1 -17.99 -29.25 -21.71
CA MET A 1 -16.98 -29.84 -20.82
C MET A 1 -15.65 -29.19 -21.15
N THR A 2 -15.26 -28.21 -20.35
CA THR A 2 -13.87 -27.82 -20.08
C THR A 2 -13.91 -27.23 -18.69
N ASP A 3 -13.52 -28.07 -17.75
CA ASP A 3 -13.54 -27.85 -16.31
C ASP A 3 -12.71 -26.62 -15.90
N ASP A 4 -13.29 -25.87 -14.96
CA ASP A 4 -12.64 -25.24 -13.81
C ASP A 4 -11.32 -24.48 -14.10
N VAL A 5 -11.46 -23.25 -14.62
CA VAL A 5 -10.38 -22.26 -14.57
C VAL A 5 -10.17 -21.87 -13.11
N THR A 6 -9.23 -22.58 -12.46
CA THR A 6 -8.54 -22.16 -11.24
C THR A 6 -9.48 -21.78 -10.10
N LYS A 7 -9.94 -22.77 -9.34
CA LYS A 7 -10.12 -22.61 -7.89
C LYS A 7 -8.80 -22.13 -7.30
N LEU A 8 -8.57 -20.81 -7.29
CA LEU A 8 -7.45 -20.17 -6.63
C LEU A 8 -7.46 -20.67 -5.19
N THR A 9 -6.54 -21.57 -4.88
CA THR A 9 -6.23 -21.94 -3.50
C THR A 9 -5.99 -20.64 -2.76
N SER A 10 -6.67 -20.47 -1.63
CA SER A 10 -6.44 -19.37 -0.69
C SER A 10 -4.96 -19.06 -0.59
N LEU A 11 -4.52 -17.96 -1.23
CA LEU A 11 -3.17 -17.46 -1.07
C LEU A 11 -3.15 -16.71 0.24
N SER A 12 -2.54 -17.32 1.26
CA SER A 12 -2.30 -16.68 2.55
C SER A 12 -0.88 -16.14 2.56
N PHE A 13 -0.75 -14.83 2.70
CA PHE A 13 0.51 -14.13 2.83
C PHE A 13 0.39 -13.16 4.00
N SER A 14 1.31 -13.27 4.96
CA SER A 14 1.40 -12.38 6.11
C SER A 14 2.78 -11.74 6.10
N TYR A 15 2.80 -10.42 6.03
CA TYR A 15 4.00 -9.61 6.08
C TYR A 15 3.70 -8.35 6.89
N ASP A 16 4.53 -8.11 7.89
CA ASP A 16 4.43 -6.92 8.73
C ASP A 16 5.47 -5.91 8.25
N PHE A 17 5.00 -4.80 7.67
CA PHE A 17 5.89 -3.74 7.23
C PHE A 17 6.52 -3.03 8.42
N SER A 18 7.85 -2.81 8.35
CA SER A 18 8.49 -1.87 9.25
C SER A 18 8.03 -0.43 8.96
N PRO A 19 8.18 0.50 9.91
CA PRO A 19 7.85 1.92 9.68
C PRO A 19 8.60 2.51 8.47
N ASN A 20 9.87 2.13 8.29
CA ASN A 20 10.69 2.58 7.17
C ASN A 20 10.18 2.06 5.82
N GLU A 21 9.80 0.78 5.74
CA GLU A 21 9.23 0.22 4.51
C GLU A 21 7.89 0.87 4.17
N THR A 22 7.03 1.07 5.17
CA THR A 22 5.74 1.76 4.99
C THR A 22 5.95 3.17 4.44
N ALA A 23 6.95 3.90 4.95
CA ALA A 23 7.34 5.21 4.46
C ALA A 23 7.84 5.17 3.00
N LEU A 24 8.75 4.25 2.67
CA LEU A 24 9.27 4.09 1.30
C LEU A 24 8.15 3.79 0.30
N ILE A 25 7.21 2.92 0.66
CA ILE A 25 6.07 2.56 -0.20
C ILE A 25 5.13 3.75 -0.38
N ALA A 26 4.84 4.50 0.69
CA ALA A 26 4.01 5.70 0.59
C ALA A 26 4.64 6.77 -0.33
N HIS A 27 5.94 7.02 -0.20
CA HIS A 27 6.66 7.91 -1.12
C HIS A 27 6.59 7.42 -2.56
N PHE A 28 6.81 6.12 -2.78
CA PHE A 28 6.72 5.53 -4.11
C PHE A 28 5.34 5.76 -4.76
N PHE A 29 4.26 5.53 -4.00
CA PHE A 29 2.90 5.77 -4.51
C PHE A 29 2.65 7.23 -4.87
N ARG A 30 3.17 8.17 -4.07
CA ARG A 30 3.02 9.59 -4.34
C ARG A 30 3.79 10.02 -5.60
N ASP A 31 5.02 9.54 -5.76
CA ASP A 31 5.85 9.86 -6.93
C ASP A 31 5.30 9.24 -8.24
N HIS A 32 4.48 8.19 -8.12
CA HIS A 32 3.97 7.42 -9.25
C HIS A 32 2.43 7.36 -9.25
N GLU A 33 1.75 8.35 -8.69
CA GLU A 33 0.28 8.36 -8.52
C GLU A 33 -0.44 8.07 -9.84
N GLU A 34 0.01 8.67 -10.94
CA GLU A 34 -0.57 8.50 -12.28
C GLU A 34 -0.35 7.10 -12.87
N SER A 35 0.59 6.32 -12.31
CA SER A 35 0.95 4.98 -12.77
C SER A 35 0.38 3.87 -11.89
N ILE A 36 -0.39 4.21 -10.85
CA ILE A 36 -1.00 3.23 -9.97
C ILE A 36 -2.12 2.49 -10.72
N PRO A 37 -2.04 1.15 -10.85
CA PRO A 37 -3.09 0.37 -11.48
C PRO A 37 -4.43 0.48 -10.76
N SER A 38 -5.51 0.50 -11.53
CA SER A 38 -6.86 0.41 -10.99
C SER A 38 -7.06 -0.90 -10.22
N GLY A 39 -7.64 -0.81 -9.03
CA GLY A 39 -7.81 -1.91 -8.08
C GLY A 39 -6.81 -1.94 -6.93
N LEU A 40 -5.76 -1.09 -6.94
CA LEU A 40 -4.81 -0.95 -5.83
C LEU A 40 -5.08 0.26 -4.92
N GLU A 41 -6.11 1.04 -5.19
CA GLU A 41 -6.41 2.30 -4.47
C GLU A 41 -6.62 2.06 -2.97
N ARG A 42 -7.26 0.94 -2.61
CA ARG A 42 -7.48 0.55 -1.22
C ARG A 42 -6.17 0.25 -0.50
N PHE A 43 -5.22 -0.38 -1.19
CA PHE A 43 -3.91 -0.70 -0.61
C PHE A 43 -3.10 0.57 -0.41
N VAL A 44 -3.05 1.43 -1.43
CA VAL A 44 -2.39 2.73 -1.38
C VAL A 44 -2.93 3.56 -0.20
N HIS A 45 -4.25 3.70 -0.12
CA HIS A 45 -4.89 4.45 0.97
C HIS A 45 -4.62 3.84 2.35
N ALA A 46 -4.55 2.51 2.47
CA ALA A 46 -4.21 1.85 3.72
C ALA A 46 -2.76 2.14 4.15
N VAL A 47 -1.82 2.14 3.20
CA VAL A 47 -0.41 2.48 3.45
C VAL A 47 -0.27 3.94 3.85
N GLU A 48 -0.88 4.88 3.12
CA GLU A 48 -0.86 6.31 3.45
C GLU A 48 -1.43 6.58 4.84
N LYS A 49 -2.56 5.94 5.16
CA LYS A 49 -3.19 6.05 6.48
C LYS A 49 -2.30 5.47 7.59
N ALA A 50 -1.59 4.38 7.32
CA ALA A 50 -0.64 3.81 8.27
C ALA A 50 0.52 4.79 8.54
N VAL A 51 1.07 5.41 7.49
CA VAL A 51 2.09 6.46 7.62
C VAL A 51 1.57 7.63 8.44
N TYR A 52 0.41 8.20 8.10
CA TYR A 52 -0.22 9.31 8.84
C TYR A 52 -0.42 9.02 10.33
N ASN A 53 -0.80 7.79 10.67
CA ASN A 53 -1.03 7.40 12.07
C ASN A 53 0.27 7.09 12.83
N SER A 54 1.34 6.75 12.11
CA SER A 54 2.64 6.41 12.69
C SER A 54 3.56 7.62 12.90
N ILE A 55 3.27 8.74 12.24
CA ILE A 55 4.08 9.95 12.23
C ILE A 55 3.38 11.05 13.04
N SER A 56 4.14 11.84 13.82
CA SER A 56 3.60 13.04 14.50
C SER A 56 3.14 14.07 13.46
N ILE A 57 2.09 14.86 13.77
CA ILE A 57 1.51 15.86 12.84
C ILE A 57 2.58 16.77 12.18
N GLY A 58 3.66 17.11 12.89
CA GLY A 58 4.75 17.94 12.35
C GLY A 58 5.69 17.23 11.37
N ASP A 59 5.81 15.90 11.44
CA ASP A 59 6.58 15.11 10.48
C ASP A 59 5.73 14.69 9.29
N ALA A 60 4.40 14.61 9.45
CA ALA A 60 3.48 14.42 8.32
C ALA A 60 3.59 15.59 7.33
N GLU A 61 3.68 16.83 7.79
CA GLU A 61 3.89 17.99 6.91
C GLU A 61 5.19 17.89 6.09
N ARG A 62 6.27 17.35 6.66
CA ARG A 62 7.54 17.12 5.94
C ARG A 62 7.49 15.95 4.97
N PHE A 63 6.65 14.96 5.27
CA PHE A 63 6.44 13.80 4.41
C PHE A 63 5.59 14.15 3.17
N TYR A 64 4.69 15.12 3.33
CA TYR A 64 3.76 15.58 2.30
C TYR A 64 4.11 16.94 1.66
N SER A 65 5.24 17.55 2.04
CA SER A 65 5.83 18.74 1.36
C SER A 65 6.86 18.31 0.33
#